data_AF-A0A6J6JB49-F1
#
_entry.id   AF-A0A6J6JB49-F1
#
_cell.length_a   1.000
_cell.length_b   1.000
_cell.length_c   1.000
_cell.angle_alpha   90.00
_cell.angle_beta   90.00
_cell.angle_gamma   90.00
#
_symmetry.space_group_name_H-M   'P 1'
#
loop_
_entity.id
_entity.type
_entity.pdbx_description
1 polymer ?
#
loop_
_entity_poly.entity_id
_entity_poly.type
_entity_poly.pdbx_seq_one_letter_code
_entity_poly.pdbx_strand_id
1 'polypeptide(L)' 'MITDLVNSGKIDQLELSLTQVTGGENIIDWRLLLTKFKNVEMKQIDDTYFYSAVN' A
#
# COMPACT_ATOMS: atom_id res chain seq x y z
N MET A 1 -4.21 2.64 13.63
CA MET A 1 -3.99 1.72 12.49
C MET A 1 -3.27 2.48 11.37
N ILE A 2 -2.63 1.81 10.40
CA ILE A 2 -1.84 2.48 9.35
C ILE A 2 -2.64 3.53 8.56
N THR A 3 -3.95 3.31 8.41
CA THR A 3 -4.90 4.27 7.83
C THR A 3 -4.91 5.62 8.55
N ASP A 4 -4.82 5.62 9.88
CA ASP A 4 -4.81 6.87 10.68
C ASP A 4 -3.52 7.66 10.44
N LEU A 5 -2.39 6.96 10.27
CA LEU A 5 -1.11 7.58 9.97
C LEU A 5 -1.10 8.22 8.58
N VAL A 6 -1.60 7.51 7.57
CA VAL A 6 -1.78 8.05 6.21
C VAL A 6 -2.72 9.25 6.22
N ASN A 7 -3.87 9.16 6.91
CA ASN A 7 -4.83 10.27 7.00
C ASN A 7 -4.29 11.47 7.78
N SER A 8 -3.35 11.27 8.71
CA SER A 8 -2.72 12.37 9.46
C SER A 8 -1.74 13.20 8.64
N GLY A 9 -1.47 12.81 7.37
CA GLY A 9 -0.53 13.50 6.50
C GLY A 9 0.94 13.38 6.94
N LYS A 10 1.24 12.42 7.84
CA LYS A 10 2.59 12.20 8.39
C LYS A 10 3.40 11.16 7.62
N ILE A 11 2.82 10.57 6.57
CA ILE A 11 3.47 9.59 5.71
C ILE A 11 3.63 10.19 4.33
N ASP A 12 4.87 10.42 3.92
CA ASP A 12 5.23 10.94 2.60
C ASP A 12 5.31 9.81 1.55
N GLN A 13 5.58 8.58 1.99
CA GLN A 13 5.77 7.42 1.12
C GLN A 13 5.23 6.13 1.74
N LEU A 14 4.56 5.31 0.93
CA LEU A 14 4.10 3.97 1.28
C LEU A 14 4.62 2.96 0.26
N GLU A 15 5.37 1.97 0.75
CA GLU A 15 5.85 0.83 -0.04
C GLU A 15 5.11 -0.44 0.36
N LEU A 16 4.50 -1.14 -0.61
CA LEU A 16 3.77 -2.37 -0.39
C LEU A 16 4.31 -3.48 -1.27
N SER A 17 4.49 -4.67 -0.70
CA SER A 17 4.77 -5.91 -1.45
C SER A 17 3.62 -6.88 -1.21
N LEU A 18 2.94 -7.30 -2.27
CA LEU A 18 1.78 -8.16 -2.22
C LEU A 18 2.08 -9.49 -2.91
N THR A 19 2.11 -10.56 -2.13
CA THR A 19 2.17 -11.95 -2.61
C THR A 19 0.78 -12.57 -2.57
N GLN A 20 0.48 -13.54 -3.44
CA GLN A 20 -0.85 -14.18 -3.52
C GLN A 20 -1.26 -15.06 -2.31
N VAL A 21 -0.49 -15.05 -1.21
CA VAL A 21 -0.79 -15.85 -0.02
C VAL A 21 -2.04 -15.28 0.68
N THR A 22 -3.12 -16.04 0.68
CA THR A 22 -4.37 -15.74 1.38
C THR A 22 -4.35 -16.33 2.79
N GLY A 23 -4.86 -15.62 3.81
CA GLY A 23 -5.02 -16.16 5.18
C GLY A 23 -4.64 -15.23 6.33
N GLY A 24 -4.31 -13.96 6.06
CA GLY A 24 -3.99 -12.99 7.11
C GLY A 24 -5.24 -12.55 7.89
N GLU A 25 -5.16 -12.58 9.23
CA GLU A 25 -6.23 -12.14 10.14
C GLU A 25 -6.49 -10.62 10.06
N ASN A 26 -5.47 -9.84 9.72
CA ASN A 26 -5.57 -8.38 9.57
C ASN A 26 -5.77 -7.99 8.11
N ILE A 27 -7.03 -7.89 7.71
CA ILE A 27 -7.44 -7.43 6.37
C ILE A 27 -7.32 -5.91 6.34
N ILE A 28 -6.39 -5.40 5.53
CA ILE A 28 -6.26 -3.97 5.24
C ILE A 28 -6.70 -3.74 3.79
N ASP A 29 -7.59 -2.77 3.58
CA ASP A 29 -7.90 -2.28 2.24
C ASP A 29 -6.73 -1.40 1.73
N TRP A 30 -5.67 -2.07 1.29
CA TRP A 30 -4.47 -1.42 0.79
C TRP A 30 -4.73 -0.59 -0.47
N ARG A 31 -5.76 -0.95 -1.26
CA ARG A 31 -6.16 -0.15 -2.44
C ARG A 31 -6.67 1.20 -2.00
N LEU A 32 -7.52 1.25 -0.97
CA LEU A 32 -7.99 2.51 -0.38
C LEU A 32 -6.83 3.36 0.14
N LEU A 33 -5.81 2.75 0.75
CA LEU A 33 -4.63 3.48 1.23
C LEU A 33 -3.86 4.14 0.09
N LEU A 34 -3.64 3.43 -1.02
CA LEU A 34 -2.91 3.97 -2.18
C LEU A 34 -3.61 5.20 -2.78
N THR A 35 -4.94 5.29 -2.73
CA THR A 35 -5.68 6.46 -3.22
C THR A 35 -5.43 7.76 -2.44
N LYS A 36 -4.75 7.69 -1.29
CA LYS A 36 -4.39 8.87 -0.48
C LYS A 36 -3.11 9.55 -0.92
N PHE A 37 -2.38 8.98 -1.88
CA PHE A 37 -1.12 9.49 -2.39
C PHE A 37 -1.30 10.09 -3.78
N LYS A 38 -0.46 11.07 -4.14
CA LYS A 38 -0.56 11.77 -5.42
C LYS A 38 -0.04 10.94 -6.59
N ASN A 39 1.05 10.22 -6.37
CA ASN A 39 1.66 9.35 -7.37
C ASN A 39 1.68 7.92 -6.83
N VAL A 40 1.29 6.98 -7.67
CA VAL A 40 1.34 5.56 -7.37
C VAL A 40 1.95 4.84 -8.56
N GLU A 41 3.06 4.15 -8.31
CA GLU A 41 3.71 3.27 -9.27
C GLU A 41 3.51 1.82 -8.85
N MET A 42 3.39 0.95 -9.84
CA MET A 42 3.29 -0.49 -9.63
C MET A 42 4.28 -1.20 -10.53
N LYS A 43 5.00 -2.16 -9.96
CA LYS A 43 5.81 -3.12 -10.70
C LYS A 43 5.46 -4.53 -10.24
N GLN A 44 5.41 -5.45 -11.19
CA GLN A 44 5.31 -6.86 -10.90
C GLN A 44 6.66 -7.52 -11.13
N ILE A 45 7.13 -8.29 -10.16
CA ILE A 45 8.32 -9.14 -10.28
C ILE A 45 7.87 -10.53 -9.86
N ASP A 46 7.94 -11.48 -10.79
CA ASP A 46 7.40 -12.82 -10.64
C ASP A 46 5.92 -12.78 -10.19
N ASP A 47 5.60 -13.43 -9.07
CA ASP A 47 4.25 -13.48 -8.48
C ASP A 47 4.00 -12.41 -7.41
N THR A 48 4.89 -11.42 -7.30
CA THR A 48 4.80 -10.35 -6.28
C THR A 48 4.53 -9.00 -6.94
N TYR A 49 3.52 -8.30 -6.45
CA TYR A 49 3.21 -6.92 -6.84
C TYR A 49 3.82 -5.95 -5.85
N PHE A 50 4.62 -5.01 -6.35
CA PHE A 50 5.20 -3.94 -5.56
C PHE A 50 4.51 -2.63 -5.91
N TYR A 51 3.99 -1.93 -4.91
CA TYR A 51 3.41 -0.60 -5.06
C TYR A 51 4.27 0.41 -4.32
N SER A 52 4.62 1.50 -5.00
CA SER A 52 5.28 2.66 -4.42
C SER A 52 4.33 3.84 -4.54
N ALA A 53 3.95 4.45 -3.41
CA ALA A 53 3.02 5.56 -3.39
C ALA A 53 3.66 6.76 -2.67
N VAL A 54 3.67 7.93 -3.31
CA VAL A 54 4.33 9.14 -2.81
C VAL A 54 3.47 10.39 -2.97
N ASN A 55 3.65 11.36 -2.07
CA ASN A 55 2.97 12.67 -2.06
C ASN A 55 3.74 13.78 -2.75
#